data_AF-A0A4Z0BXK4-F1
#
_entry.id   AF-A0A4Z0BXK4-F1
#
_cell.length_a   1.000
_cell.length_b   1.000
_cell.length_c   1.000
_cell.angle_alpha   90.00
_cell.angle_beta   90.00
_cell.angle_gamma   90.00
#
_symmetry.space_group_name_H-M   'P 1'
#
loop_
_entity.id
_entity.type
_entity.pdbx_description
1 polymer ?
#
loop_
_entity_poly.entity_id
_entity_poly.type
_entity_poly.pdbx_seq_one_letter_code
_entity_poly.pdbx_strand_id
1 'polypeptide(L)'
;MFRPATRAAGSVKEVLAVPAVHLLCLCMTALSFAGAGAVHSAPAEPEPGQGPAPAMLSISGLYTDTALRTLAPGVREFEPRFPLWSDGAAKRRWVLLPPNSSIDASDADRWDFPPGTRFWKEFAVAGRPVETRMIQRLASGQWRFVTYVWDDAGRDAALAPESGFKSLPVAGAPNGKYRIPSRQDCLACHESAAVPVLGFSAVQLSRAPAPGMPDLRALVREGWLRGLPAGVQASDIEARTPVEHAALGYLHGNCAHCHNGSPQRVPVQLDLQQRLHPGREQMALRTLLGESRFREAGRDSAAIVVPGHAADSVLVDRMRSTNPMTRMPPLATIVPDDAALAVMRSWIEQDLVNPKERPR
;
A
#
# COMPACT_ATOMS: atom_id res chain seq x y z
N MET A 1 -10.63 -23.50 56.64
CA MET A 1 -11.42 -22.59 57.50
C MET A 1 -12.42 -21.87 56.58
N PHE A 2 -13.71 -22.07 56.87
CA PHE A 2 -14.90 -21.32 56.43
C PHE A 2 -15.14 -20.90 54.95
N ARG A 3 -16.11 -21.63 54.37
CA ARG A 3 -17.26 -21.28 53.50
C ARG A 3 -17.37 -19.90 52.77
N PRO A 4 -18.02 -19.90 51.58
CA PRO A 4 -18.35 -18.72 50.77
C PRO A 4 -19.71 -18.11 51.15
N ALA A 5 -19.97 -16.86 50.74
CA ALA A 5 -21.28 -16.22 50.83
C ALA A 5 -21.68 -15.53 49.50
N THR A 6 -22.95 -15.74 49.17
CA THR A 6 -23.71 -15.39 47.97
C THR A 6 -24.53 -14.08 48.12
N ARG A 7 -25.05 -13.60 46.97
CA ARG A 7 -26.17 -12.64 46.74
C ARG A 7 -25.81 -11.15 46.98
N ALA A 8 -26.38 -10.17 46.26
CA ALA A 8 -27.69 -10.07 45.63
C ALA A 8 -27.71 -9.11 44.43
N ALA A 9 -28.81 -9.21 43.66
CA ALA A 9 -29.22 -8.34 42.57
C ALA A 9 -29.66 -6.94 43.02
N GLY A 10 -29.57 -5.96 42.12
CA GLY A 10 -30.19 -4.65 42.23
C GLY A 10 -30.36 -4.02 40.85
N SER A 11 -31.60 -3.99 40.37
CA SER A 11 -32.07 -3.24 39.19
C SER A 11 -32.45 -1.84 39.63
N VAL A 12 -32.09 -0.80 38.87
CA VAL A 12 -32.88 0.45 38.79
C VAL A 12 -32.76 1.04 37.37
N LYS A 13 -33.92 1.14 36.72
CA LYS A 13 -34.20 2.00 35.55
C LYS A 13 -34.55 3.39 36.07
N GLU A 14 -34.10 4.44 35.39
CA GLU A 14 -34.69 5.81 35.38
C GLU A 14 -34.07 6.50 34.14
N VAL A 15 -34.79 6.77 33.04
CA VAL A 15 -35.90 7.71 32.78
C VAL A 15 -35.51 9.16 33.07
N LEU A 16 -35.19 9.90 32.00
CA LEU A 16 -35.27 11.36 31.97
C LEU A 16 -36.06 11.78 30.72
N ALA A 17 -37.27 12.25 30.97
CA ALA A 17 -38.11 13.00 30.05
C ALA A 17 -37.90 14.50 30.31
N VAL A 18 -37.90 15.32 29.26
CA VAL A 18 -37.96 16.78 29.34
C VAL A 18 -39.03 17.26 28.32
N PRO A 19 -39.90 18.22 28.68
CA PRO A 19 -41.22 18.37 28.06
C PRO A 19 -41.26 19.33 26.86
N ALA A 20 -42.29 19.14 26.04
CA ALA A 20 -42.75 20.06 25.01
C ALA A 20 -43.52 21.24 25.62
N VAL A 21 -43.35 22.43 25.04
CA VAL A 21 -44.22 23.60 25.25
C VAL A 21 -44.69 24.09 23.88
N HIS A 22 -45.99 23.98 23.62
CA HIS A 22 -46.74 24.77 22.63
C HIS A 22 -47.10 26.12 23.28
N LEU A 23 -47.19 27.26 22.59
CA LEU A 23 -48.23 27.77 21.67
C LEU A 23 -47.85 29.28 21.49
N LEU A 24 -48.00 30.03 20.40
CA LEU A 24 -49.24 30.42 19.73
C LEU A 24 -48.93 31.35 18.53
N CYS A 25 -49.82 31.30 17.54
CA CYS A 25 -49.91 32.06 16.29
C CYS A 25 -49.71 33.58 16.35
N LEU A 26 -49.20 34.14 15.25
CA LEU A 26 -49.83 35.31 14.62
C LEU A 26 -49.75 35.19 13.08
N CYS A 27 -50.93 35.12 12.44
CA CYS A 27 -51.10 35.23 11.00
C CYS A 27 -51.01 36.69 10.57
N MET A 28 -50.22 37.00 9.53
CA MET A 28 -50.57 38.04 8.57
C MET A 28 -50.27 37.55 7.16
N THR A 29 -51.34 37.44 6.39
CA THR A 29 -51.39 37.18 4.95
C THR A 29 -50.96 38.41 4.17
N ALA A 30 -49.99 38.26 3.27
CA ALA A 30 -49.87 39.11 2.08
C ALA A 30 -49.67 38.19 0.87
N LEU A 31 -50.70 38.15 0.03
CA LEU A 31 -50.78 37.44 -1.23
C LEU A 31 -49.95 38.20 -2.28
N SER A 32 -48.94 37.54 -2.85
CA SER A 32 -48.39 37.90 -4.16
C SER A 32 -48.03 36.62 -4.91
N PHE A 33 -48.85 36.29 -5.89
CA PHE A 33 -48.63 35.22 -6.86
C PHE A 33 -47.77 35.76 -8.01
N ALA A 34 -46.57 35.20 -8.21
CA ALA A 34 -45.88 35.20 -9.50
C ALA A 34 -44.79 34.10 -9.53
N GLY A 35 -45.13 32.95 -10.13
CA GLY A 35 -44.19 32.09 -10.89
C GLY A 35 -43.06 31.37 -10.14
N ALA A 36 -43.39 30.36 -9.33
CA ALA A 36 -42.40 29.39 -8.84
C ALA A 36 -42.15 28.28 -9.88
N GLY A 37 -41.06 28.41 -10.65
CA GLY A 37 -40.33 27.26 -11.17
C GLY A 37 -39.36 26.78 -10.09
N ALA A 38 -39.88 26.15 -9.04
CA ALA A 38 -39.04 25.55 -8.01
C ALA A 38 -38.41 24.28 -8.59
N VAL A 39 -37.21 24.43 -9.15
CA VAL A 39 -36.32 23.31 -9.41
C VAL A 39 -36.04 22.70 -8.04
N HIS A 40 -36.62 21.53 -7.77
CA HIS A 40 -36.18 20.68 -6.68
C HIS A 40 -34.73 20.33 -7.00
N SER A 41 -33.78 21.07 -6.43
CA SER A 41 -32.40 20.62 -6.38
C SER A 41 -32.41 19.32 -5.59
N ALA A 42 -32.10 18.22 -6.29
CA ALA A 42 -31.72 16.99 -5.63
C ALA A 42 -30.68 17.33 -4.55
N PRO A 43 -30.71 16.68 -3.37
CA PRO A 43 -29.65 16.85 -2.39
C PRO A 43 -28.32 16.62 -3.11
N ALA A 44 -27.40 17.58 -2.98
CA ALA A 44 -26.07 17.48 -3.57
C ALA A 44 -25.51 16.09 -3.26
N GLU A 45 -25.08 15.36 -4.30
CA GLU A 45 -24.37 14.11 -4.08
C GLU A 45 -23.24 14.39 -3.09
N PRO A 46 -23.09 13.58 -2.03
CA PRO A 46 -22.00 13.79 -1.10
C PRO A 46 -20.69 13.80 -1.90
N GLU A 47 -19.93 14.87 -1.74
CA GLU A 47 -18.60 15.04 -2.30
C GLU A 47 -17.81 13.72 -2.22
N PRO A 48 -17.16 13.28 -3.32
CA PRO A 48 -16.53 11.96 -3.39
C PRO A 48 -15.66 11.66 -2.16
N GLY A 49 -16.09 10.67 -1.37
CA GLY A 49 -15.31 10.14 -0.25
C GLY A 49 -15.52 10.78 1.13
N GLN A 50 -16.49 11.69 1.34
CA GLN A 50 -16.71 12.29 2.67
C GLN A 50 -17.42 11.39 3.71
N GLY A 51 -18.00 10.25 3.30
CA GLY A 51 -18.66 9.29 4.21
C GLY A 51 -17.72 8.25 4.84
N PRO A 52 -18.19 7.41 5.79
CA PRO A 52 -17.41 6.30 6.33
C PRO A 52 -16.91 5.35 5.22
N ALA A 53 -15.92 4.52 5.53
CA ALA A 53 -15.51 3.48 4.60
C ALA A 53 -16.68 2.55 4.30
N PRO A 54 -16.83 2.07 3.05
CA PRO A 54 -17.82 1.05 2.71
C PRO A 54 -17.66 -0.17 3.62
N ALA A 55 -18.78 -0.72 4.11
CA ALA A 55 -18.73 -1.85 5.04
C ALA A 55 -18.38 -3.19 4.34
N MET A 56 -18.64 -3.27 3.03
CA MET A 56 -18.40 -4.45 2.19
C MET A 56 -17.64 -4.07 0.92
N LEU A 57 -16.87 -5.01 0.36
CA LEU A 57 -16.13 -4.83 -0.88
C LEU A 57 -17.08 -4.65 -2.08
N SER A 58 -18.21 -5.36 -2.11
CA SER A 58 -19.25 -5.22 -3.14
C SER A 58 -19.75 -3.79 -3.34
N ILE A 59 -19.75 -2.97 -2.30
CA ILE A 59 -20.16 -1.56 -2.36
C ILE A 59 -18.97 -0.59 -2.31
N SER A 60 -17.73 -1.08 -2.47
CA SER A 60 -16.55 -0.20 -2.51
C SER A 60 -16.38 0.53 -3.83
N GLY A 61 -17.14 0.13 -4.86
CA GLY A 61 -17.04 0.60 -6.24
C GLY A 61 -15.92 -0.06 -7.05
N LEU A 62 -15.39 -1.20 -6.60
CA LEU A 62 -14.48 -2.02 -7.41
C LEU A 62 -15.25 -2.80 -8.49
N TYR A 63 -16.44 -3.28 -8.13
CA TYR A 63 -17.32 -4.07 -8.98
C TYR A 63 -18.66 -3.36 -9.20
N THR A 64 -19.34 -3.68 -10.30
CA THR A 64 -20.72 -3.24 -10.57
C THR A 64 -21.76 -4.15 -9.95
N ASP A 65 -21.40 -5.40 -9.68
CA ASP A 65 -22.29 -6.45 -9.21
C ASP A 65 -21.86 -6.98 -7.84
N THR A 66 -22.84 -7.44 -7.06
CA THR A 66 -22.60 -8.03 -5.74
C THR A 66 -22.01 -9.43 -5.79
N ALA A 67 -21.96 -10.05 -6.97
CA ALA A 67 -21.26 -11.32 -7.18
C ALA A 67 -19.75 -11.14 -7.48
N LEU A 68 -19.28 -9.88 -7.53
CA LEU A 68 -17.87 -9.48 -7.72
C LEU A 68 -17.26 -10.04 -9.01
N ARG A 69 -18.04 -10.07 -10.09
CA ARG A 69 -17.60 -10.65 -11.38
C ARG A 69 -17.19 -9.61 -12.40
N THR A 70 -17.78 -8.42 -12.34
CA THR A 70 -17.65 -7.37 -13.36
C THR A 70 -17.12 -6.10 -12.72
N LEU A 71 -15.90 -5.71 -13.10
CA LEU A 71 -15.27 -4.48 -12.64
C LEU A 71 -16.13 -3.25 -12.99
N ALA A 72 -16.13 -2.25 -12.10
CA ALA A 72 -16.81 -0.99 -12.35
C ALA A 72 -16.19 -0.24 -13.56
N PRO A 73 -16.98 0.53 -14.32
CA PRO A 73 -16.47 1.33 -15.43
C PRO A 73 -15.29 2.23 -14.99
N GLY A 74 -14.24 2.25 -15.80
CA GLY A 74 -13.02 3.03 -15.52
C GLY A 74 -12.04 2.38 -14.54
N VAL A 75 -12.42 1.28 -13.88
CA VAL A 75 -11.47 0.48 -13.09
C VAL A 75 -10.53 -0.23 -14.05
N ARG A 76 -9.22 -0.08 -13.82
CA ARG A 76 -8.18 -0.72 -14.61
C ARG A 76 -7.31 -1.61 -13.75
N GLU A 77 -7.09 -2.84 -14.19
CA GLU A 77 -6.11 -3.74 -13.61
C GLU A 77 -4.69 -3.31 -13.98
N PHE A 78 -3.76 -3.42 -13.04
CA PHE A 78 -2.35 -3.17 -13.27
C PHE A 78 -1.48 -4.09 -12.42
N GLU A 79 -0.21 -4.20 -12.79
CA GLU A 79 0.76 -4.95 -12.01
C GLU A 79 2.09 -4.17 -11.92
N PRO A 80 2.63 -3.98 -10.71
CA PRO A 80 3.97 -3.43 -10.53
C PRO A 80 5.01 -4.40 -11.08
N ARG A 81 6.01 -3.87 -11.78
CA ARG A 81 7.16 -4.65 -12.26
C ARG A 81 7.93 -5.36 -11.15
N PHE A 82 8.03 -4.75 -9.97
CA PHE A 82 8.70 -5.31 -8.81
C PHE A 82 7.69 -5.46 -7.67
N PRO A 83 6.92 -6.56 -7.66
CA PRO A 83 5.84 -6.75 -6.70
C PRO A 83 6.37 -7.00 -5.28
N LEU A 84 5.65 -6.45 -4.30
CA LEU A 84 5.85 -6.73 -2.88
C LEU A 84 5.69 -8.23 -2.58
N TRP A 85 6.70 -8.84 -1.95
CA TRP A 85 6.66 -10.16 -1.34
C TRP A 85 5.70 -10.18 -0.14
N SER A 86 4.89 -11.23 -0.05
CA SER A 86 3.88 -11.36 1.01
C SER A 86 3.58 -12.84 1.27
N ASP A 87 4.62 -13.58 1.67
CA ASP A 87 4.50 -14.98 2.11
C ASP A 87 3.89 -15.92 1.04
N GLY A 88 4.24 -15.69 -0.23
CA GLY A 88 3.72 -16.47 -1.36
C GLY A 88 2.29 -16.12 -1.80
N ALA A 89 1.64 -15.14 -1.21
CA ALA A 89 0.30 -14.71 -1.64
C ALA A 89 0.31 -14.12 -3.06
N ALA A 90 -0.56 -14.63 -3.92
CA ALA A 90 -0.86 -14.05 -5.23
C ALA A 90 -1.58 -12.72 -5.06
N LYS A 91 -1.38 -11.78 -6.00
CA LYS A 91 -1.89 -10.41 -5.86
C LYS A 91 -2.46 -9.89 -7.17
N ARG A 92 -3.66 -9.32 -7.12
CA ARG A 92 -4.27 -8.53 -8.19
C ARG A 92 -4.49 -7.10 -7.73
N ARG A 93 -4.37 -6.13 -8.63
CA ARG A 93 -4.44 -4.72 -8.27
C ARG A 93 -5.23 -3.94 -9.30
N TRP A 94 -5.96 -2.95 -8.80
CA TRP A 94 -6.76 -2.08 -9.64
C TRP A 94 -6.61 -0.64 -9.23
N VAL A 95 -6.81 0.24 -10.20
CA VAL A 95 -6.85 1.68 -10.02
C VAL A 95 -8.12 2.23 -10.68
N LEU A 96 -8.72 3.23 -10.05
CA LEU A 96 -9.79 4.04 -10.61
C LEU A 96 -9.43 5.51 -10.41
N LEU A 97 -9.43 6.27 -11.50
CA LEU A 97 -9.40 7.72 -11.46
C LEU A 97 -10.83 8.27 -11.56
N PRO A 98 -11.12 9.42 -10.95
CA PRO A 98 -12.35 10.17 -11.23
C PRO A 98 -12.51 10.41 -12.74
N PRO A 99 -13.75 10.41 -13.26
CA PRO A 99 -14.00 10.73 -14.67
C PRO A 99 -13.36 12.05 -15.08
N ASN A 100 -12.81 12.10 -16.29
CA ASN A 100 -12.17 13.30 -16.88
C ASN A 100 -10.98 13.88 -16.07
N SER A 101 -10.36 13.08 -15.22
CA SER A 101 -9.17 13.46 -14.46
C SER A 101 -7.91 12.74 -14.95
N SER A 102 -6.75 13.27 -14.55
CA SER A 102 -5.43 12.70 -14.84
C SER A 102 -4.53 12.86 -13.62
N ILE A 103 -3.51 12.02 -13.53
CA ILE A 103 -2.44 12.11 -12.54
C ILE A 103 -1.39 13.11 -13.05
N ASP A 104 -1.00 14.07 -12.22
CA ASP A 104 0.18 14.91 -12.50
C ASP A 104 1.44 14.10 -12.18
N ALA A 105 2.21 13.82 -13.22
CA ALA A 105 3.45 13.05 -13.17
C ALA A 105 4.68 13.89 -13.57
N SER A 106 4.57 15.23 -13.49
CA SER A 106 5.68 16.16 -13.78
C SER A 106 6.91 15.92 -12.91
N ASP A 107 6.72 15.57 -11.64
CA ASP A 107 7.74 14.97 -10.79
C ASP A 107 7.59 13.45 -10.82
N ALA A 108 8.51 12.73 -11.47
CA ALA A 108 8.40 11.29 -11.65
C ALA A 108 8.54 10.49 -10.34
N ASP A 109 9.11 11.09 -9.30
CA ASP A 109 9.26 10.49 -7.98
C ASP A 109 8.10 10.88 -7.03
N ARG A 110 7.23 11.82 -7.43
CA ARG A 110 6.14 12.34 -6.61
C ARG A 110 4.89 12.70 -7.44
N TRP A 111 4.14 11.67 -7.84
CA TRP A 111 2.89 11.85 -8.56
C TRP A 111 1.79 12.45 -7.67
N ASP A 112 1.01 13.38 -8.22
CA ASP A 112 -0.20 13.90 -7.58
C ASP A 112 -1.46 13.28 -8.17
N PHE A 113 -2.22 12.62 -7.30
CA PHE A 113 -3.43 11.91 -7.67
C PHE A 113 -4.66 12.76 -7.38
N PRO A 114 -5.59 12.90 -8.34
CA PRO A 114 -6.81 13.68 -8.15
C PRO A 114 -7.68 13.10 -7.02
N PRO A 115 -8.35 13.95 -6.21
CA PRO A 115 -9.32 13.49 -5.21
C PRO A 115 -10.38 12.56 -5.82
N GLY A 116 -10.71 11.48 -5.12
CA GLY A 116 -11.57 10.41 -5.61
C GLY A 116 -10.82 9.23 -6.23
N THR A 117 -9.51 9.35 -6.47
CA THR A 117 -8.66 8.23 -6.88
C THR A 117 -8.75 7.09 -5.89
N ARG A 118 -8.93 5.86 -6.38
CA ARG A 118 -8.98 4.64 -5.57
C ARG A 118 -8.04 3.59 -6.12
N PHE A 119 -7.40 2.86 -5.21
CA PHE A 119 -6.64 1.66 -5.53
C PHE A 119 -7.14 0.50 -4.70
N TRP A 120 -7.12 -0.69 -5.30
CA TRP A 120 -7.41 -1.96 -4.62
C TRP A 120 -6.24 -2.91 -4.82
N LYS A 121 -5.97 -3.73 -3.81
CA LYS A 121 -5.01 -4.83 -3.86
C LYS A 121 -5.60 -6.05 -3.15
N GLU A 122 -5.94 -7.06 -3.94
CA GLU A 122 -6.42 -8.34 -3.45
C GLU A 122 -5.24 -9.28 -3.22
N PHE A 123 -5.29 -10.04 -2.13
CA PHE A 123 -4.33 -11.08 -1.79
C PHE A 123 -5.05 -12.42 -1.77
N ALA A 124 -4.48 -13.39 -2.47
CA ALA A 124 -4.99 -14.75 -2.54
C ALA A 124 -3.95 -15.77 -2.09
N VAL A 125 -4.39 -16.77 -1.35
CA VAL A 125 -3.59 -17.91 -0.89
C VAL A 125 -4.21 -19.18 -1.46
N ALA A 126 -3.39 -20.03 -2.07
CA ALA A 126 -3.85 -21.26 -2.74
C ALA A 126 -5.04 -21.02 -3.70
N GLY A 127 -5.00 -19.91 -4.44
CA GLY A 127 -6.03 -19.53 -5.42
C GLY A 127 -7.32 -18.95 -4.82
N ARG A 128 -7.40 -18.74 -3.50
CA ARG A 128 -8.58 -18.19 -2.82
C ARG A 128 -8.28 -16.80 -2.25
N PRO A 129 -9.15 -15.79 -2.48
CA PRO A 129 -8.94 -14.47 -1.90
C PRO A 129 -9.08 -14.51 -0.36
N VAL A 130 -8.23 -13.75 0.33
CA VAL A 130 -8.17 -13.70 1.80
C VAL A 130 -8.42 -12.28 2.30
N GLU A 131 -7.79 -11.29 1.67
CA GLU A 131 -8.03 -9.88 1.97
C GLU A 131 -7.99 -9.03 0.69
N THR A 132 -8.71 -7.90 0.71
CA THR A 132 -8.56 -6.83 -0.28
C THR A 132 -8.31 -5.52 0.45
N ARG A 133 -7.19 -4.86 0.16
CA ARG A 133 -6.85 -3.55 0.72
C ARG A 133 -7.27 -2.46 -0.25
N MET A 134 -7.89 -1.41 0.26
CA MET A 134 -8.27 -0.24 -0.52
C MET A 134 -7.62 1.01 0.04
N ILE A 135 -7.09 1.85 -0.85
CA ILE A 135 -6.71 3.22 -0.51
C ILE A 135 -7.46 4.22 -1.38
N GLN A 136 -7.83 5.37 -0.81
CA GLN A 136 -8.60 6.40 -1.51
C GLN A 136 -8.07 7.80 -1.19
N ARG A 137 -7.87 8.62 -2.22
CA ARG A 137 -7.63 10.06 -2.07
C ARG A 137 -8.95 10.76 -1.77
N LEU A 138 -9.08 11.38 -0.61
CA LEU A 138 -10.28 12.11 -0.20
C LEU A 138 -10.27 13.54 -0.75
N ALA A 139 -11.44 14.17 -0.82
CA ALA A 139 -11.59 15.59 -1.18
C ALA A 139 -10.72 16.53 -0.32
N SER A 140 -10.47 16.18 0.95
CA SER A 140 -9.58 16.93 1.86
C SER A 140 -8.09 16.84 1.48
N GLY A 141 -7.73 16.00 0.49
CA GLY A 141 -6.34 15.69 0.14
C GLY A 141 -5.72 14.59 1.00
N GLN A 142 -6.38 14.12 2.06
CA GLN A 142 -5.91 12.99 2.87
C GLN A 142 -6.13 11.65 2.16
N TRP A 143 -5.39 10.62 2.58
CA TRP A 143 -5.60 9.25 2.13
C TRP A 143 -6.31 8.41 3.18
N ARG A 144 -7.33 7.67 2.74
CA ARG A 144 -8.01 6.64 3.53
C ARG A 144 -7.38 5.29 3.23
N PHE A 145 -7.20 4.46 4.26
CA PHE A 145 -6.66 3.10 4.16
C PHE A 145 -7.61 2.15 4.87
N VAL A 146 -8.08 1.13 4.16
CA VAL A 146 -8.93 0.08 4.74
C VAL A 146 -8.57 -1.28 4.18
N THR A 147 -8.93 -2.31 4.93
CA THR A 147 -8.79 -3.70 4.53
C THR A 147 -10.15 -4.37 4.65
N TYR A 148 -10.50 -5.20 3.67
CA TYR A 148 -11.65 -6.08 3.69
C TYR A 148 -11.16 -7.53 3.83
N VAL A 149 -11.86 -8.35 4.61
CA VAL A 149 -11.57 -9.77 4.81
C VAL A 149 -12.64 -10.60 4.13
N TRP A 150 -12.20 -11.50 3.26
CA TRP A 150 -13.10 -12.36 2.48
C TRP A 150 -13.77 -13.42 3.36
N ASP A 151 -15.01 -13.77 3.02
CA ASP A 151 -15.68 -14.91 3.64
C ASP A 151 -15.10 -16.25 3.14
N ASP A 152 -15.35 -17.33 3.90
CA ASP A 152 -14.89 -18.68 3.54
C ASP A 152 -15.53 -19.20 2.23
N ALA A 153 -16.55 -18.53 1.71
CA ALA A 153 -17.17 -18.86 0.44
C ALA A 153 -16.55 -18.09 -0.75
N GLY A 154 -15.70 -17.09 -0.49
CA GLY A 154 -15.14 -16.21 -1.51
C GLY A 154 -16.17 -15.35 -2.24
N ARG A 155 -17.30 -15.00 -1.59
CA ARG A 155 -18.42 -14.28 -2.23
C ARG A 155 -18.34 -12.77 -2.06
N ASP A 156 -17.93 -12.31 -0.89
CA ASP A 156 -17.71 -10.89 -0.58
C ASP A 156 -16.69 -10.75 0.56
N ALA A 157 -16.28 -9.52 0.84
CA ALA A 157 -15.35 -9.20 1.90
C ALA A 157 -15.87 -8.06 2.80
N ALA A 158 -15.85 -8.28 4.11
CA ALA A 158 -16.31 -7.32 5.10
C ALA A 158 -15.15 -6.46 5.61
N LEU A 159 -15.43 -5.21 5.97
CA LEU A 159 -14.42 -4.29 6.53
C LEU A 159 -13.77 -4.91 7.77
N ALA A 160 -12.45 -5.01 7.75
CA ALA A 160 -11.65 -5.51 8.87
C ALA A 160 -11.68 -4.53 10.06
N PRO A 161 -11.55 -5.02 11.30
CA PRO A 161 -11.31 -4.15 12.45
C PRO A 161 -9.99 -3.39 12.28
N GLU A 162 -9.87 -2.20 12.89
CA GLU A 162 -8.64 -1.39 12.78
C GLU A 162 -7.39 -2.10 13.31
N SER A 163 -7.55 -3.05 14.24
CA SER A 163 -6.46 -3.89 14.77
C SER A 163 -5.91 -4.91 13.76
N GLY A 164 -6.61 -5.15 12.65
CA GLY A 164 -6.32 -6.24 11.72
C GLY A 164 -6.46 -7.61 12.39
N PHE A 165 -5.79 -8.62 11.82
CA PHE A 165 -5.75 -9.98 12.35
C PHE A 165 -4.30 -10.42 12.51
N LYS A 166 -3.85 -10.57 13.76
CA LYS A 166 -2.49 -11.06 14.05
C LYS A 166 -2.27 -12.50 13.57
N SER A 167 -3.33 -13.30 13.53
CA SER A 167 -3.32 -14.69 13.09
C SER A 167 -4.73 -15.10 12.66
N LEU A 168 -4.97 -15.19 11.36
CA LEU A 168 -6.18 -15.75 10.75
C LEU A 168 -5.87 -17.17 10.26
N PRO A 169 -6.68 -18.20 10.59
CA PRO A 169 -6.51 -19.53 10.02
C PRO A 169 -6.77 -19.50 8.50
N VAL A 170 -5.77 -19.85 7.70
CA VAL A 170 -5.89 -19.88 6.23
C VAL A 170 -5.15 -21.11 5.71
N ALA A 171 -5.88 -22.03 5.09
CA ALA A 171 -5.28 -23.20 4.47
C ALA A 171 -4.35 -22.79 3.33
N GLY A 172 -3.15 -23.39 3.28
CA GLY A 172 -2.12 -23.07 2.29
C GLY A 172 -1.26 -21.84 2.61
N ALA A 173 -1.59 -21.07 3.66
CA ALA A 173 -0.69 -20.03 4.16
C ALA A 173 0.48 -20.69 4.94
N PRO A 174 1.66 -20.06 5.02
CA PRO A 174 2.74 -20.58 5.86
C PRO A 174 2.30 -20.82 7.30
N ASN A 175 2.57 -22.02 7.82
CA ASN A 175 2.13 -22.48 9.15
C ASN A 175 0.59 -22.46 9.36
N GLY A 176 -0.20 -22.46 8.28
CA GLY A 176 -1.66 -22.43 8.31
C GLY A 176 -2.24 -21.10 8.82
N LYS A 177 -1.44 -20.04 8.86
CA LYS A 177 -1.80 -18.75 9.45
C LYS A 177 -1.48 -17.61 8.50
N TYR A 178 -2.41 -16.67 8.38
CA TYR A 178 -2.25 -15.45 7.61
C TYR A 178 -2.36 -14.23 8.53
N ARG A 179 -1.51 -13.22 8.33
CA ARG A 179 -1.58 -11.97 9.07
C ARG A 179 -2.20 -10.89 8.20
N ILE A 180 -3.26 -10.27 8.70
CA ILE A 180 -3.81 -9.04 8.14
C ILE A 180 -3.27 -7.88 8.98
N PRO A 181 -2.52 -6.92 8.40
CA PRO A 181 -1.94 -5.81 9.15
C PRO A 181 -3.02 -4.94 9.79
N SER A 182 -2.68 -4.34 10.93
CA SER A 182 -3.51 -3.29 11.51
C SER A 182 -3.51 -2.04 10.62
N ARG A 183 -4.45 -1.13 10.85
CA ARG A 183 -4.44 0.18 10.20
C ARG A 183 -3.15 0.94 10.50
N GLN A 184 -2.62 0.85 11.72
CA GLN A 184 -1.34 1.46 12.09
C GLN A 184 -0.16 0.85 11.30
N ASP A 185 -0.14 -0.48 11.11
CA ASP A 185 0.86 -1.15 10.28
C ASP A 185 0.79 -0.66 8.82
N CYS A 186 -0.42 -0.45 8.29
CA CYS A 186 -0.61 0.13 6.96
C CYS A 186 -0.05 1.55 6.88
N LEU A 187 -0.40 2.42 7.84
CA LEU A 187 0.09 3.81 7.87
C LEU A 187 1.60 3.88 8.03
N ALA A 188 2.20 3.01 8.86
CA ALA A 188 3.65 2.94 9.06
C ALA A 188 4.41 2.79 7.72
N CYS A 189 3.88 1.98 6.81
CA CYS A 189 4.46 1.70 5.50
C CYS A 189 4.03 2.71 4.41
N HIS A 190 2.78 3.19 4.43
CA HIS A 190 2.26 4.04 3.36
C HIS A 190 2.61 5.52 3.53
N GLU A 191 2.74 6.03 4.75
CA GLU A 191 3.04 7.45 4.99
C GLU A 191 4.55 7.71 5.23
N SER A 192 5.41 6.76 4.91
CA SER A 192 6.87 6.91 5.00
C SER A 192 7.47 7.62 3.78
N ALA A 193 6.75 7.70 2.67
CA ALA A 193 7.18 8.36 1.44
C ALA A 193 6.30 9.59 1.15
N ALA A 194 6.75 10.43 0.20
CA ALA A 194 6.01 11.62 -0.23
C ALA A 194 4.64 11.30 -0.86
N VAL A 195 4.48 10.09 -1.39
CA VAL A 195 3.26 9.60 -2.04
C VAL A 195 2.90 8.24 -1.43
N PRO A 196 1.69 8.07 -0.87
CA PRO A 196 1.33 6.85 -0.15
C PRO A 196 0.79 5.73 -1.05
N VAL A 197 1.08 5.77 -2.35
CA VAL A 197 0.66 4.76 -3.31
C VAL A 197 1.86 3.85 -3.62
N LEU A 198 1.84 2.65 -3.05
CA LEU A 198 2.93 1.68 -3.20
C LEU A 198 2.66 0.79 -4.42
N GLY A 199 3.60 0.75 -5.37
CA GLY A 199 3.50 -0.10 -6.56
C GLY A 199 2.87 0.55 -7.80
N PHE A 200 2.53 1.85 -7.74
CA PHE A 200 2.05 2.62 -8.91
C PHE A 200 2.90 3.89 -9.02
N SER A 201 4.05 3.78 -9.69
CA SER A 201 5.06 4.83 -9.82
C SER A 201 5.78 4.70 -11.16
N ALA A 202 6.64 5.67 -11.49
CA ALA A 202 7.44 5.64 -12.70
C ALA A 202 8.29 4.36 -12.82
N VAL A 203 9.01 4.00 -11.76
CA VAL A 203 9.83 2.78 -11.71
C VAL A 203 8.97 1.52 -11.90
N GLN A 204 7.86 1.44 -11.18
CA GLN A 204 7.00 0.25 -11.15
C GLN A 204 6.21 0.01 -12.44
N LEU A 205 5.99 1.07 -13.23
CA LEU A 205 5.25 1.02 -14.50
C LEU A 205 6.14 1.27 -15.73
N SER A 206 7.47 1.29 -15.55
CA SER A 206 8.46 1.53 -16.60
C SER A 206 8.31 0.57 -17.79
N ARG A 207 7.80 -0.62 -17.55
CA ARG A 207 7.46 -1.63 -18.57
C ARG A 207 6.29 -2.47 -18.10
N ALA A 208 5.44 -2.88 -19.04
CA ALA A 208 4.34 -3.79 -18.78
C ALA A 208 4.89 -5.17 -18.38
N PRO A 209 4.47 -5.74 -17.24
CA PRO A 209 4.94 -7.06 -16.80
C PRO A 209 4.34 -8.21 -17.60
N ALA A 210 3.18 -7.99 -18.24
CA ALA A 210 2.49 -8.96 -19.08
C ALA A 210 1.68 -8.25 -20.18
N PRO A 211 1.34 -8.94 -21.29
CA PRO A 211 0.43 -8.41 -22.30
C PRO A 211 -0.89 -7.94 -21.68
N GLY A 212 -1.36 -6.76 -22.08
CA GLY A 212 -2.62 -6.17 -21.58
C GLY A 212 -2.48 -5.32 -20.31
N MET A 213 -1.35 -5.40 -19.59
CA MET A 213 -1.09 -4.53 -18.44
C MET A 213 -0.57 -3.15 -18.89
N PRO A 214 -0.96 -2.05 -18.22
CA PRO A 214 -0.44 -0.72 -18.53
C PRO A 214 1.05 -0.57 -18.22
N ASP A 215 1.73 0.20 -19.07
CA ASP A 215 3.03 0.83 -18.78
C ASP A 215 2.92 2.36 -18.85
N LEU A 216 4.01 3.07 -18.56
CA LEU A 216 4.05 4.53 -18.62
C LEU A 216 3.62 5.10 -19.97
N ARG A 217 4.04 4.48 -21.07
CA ARG A 217 3.74 4.97 -22.43
C ARG A 217 2.26 4.82 -22.76
N ALA A 218 1.66 3.69 -22.36
CA ALA A 218 0.23 3.47 -22.47
C ALA A 218 -0.55 4.50 -21.64
N LEU A 219 -0.17 4.70 -20.39
CA LEU A 219 -0.88 5.64 -19.50
C LEU A 219 -0.76 7.10 -19.96
N VAL A 220 0.38 7.51 -20.54
CA VAL A 220 0.52 8.85 -21.15
C VAL A 220 -0.36 8.96 -22.40
N ARG A 221 -0.30 8.00 -23.31
CA ARG A 221 -1.08 8.00 -24.56
C ARG A 221 -2.59 8.03 -24.31
N GLU A 222 -3.03 7.35 -23.25
CA GLU A 222 -4.44 7.27 -22.85
C GLU A 222 -4.87 8.46 -21.97
N GLY A 223 -3.97 9.41 -21.67
CA GLY A 223 -4.28 10.62 -20.90
C GLY A 223 -4.43 10.39 -19.39
N TRP A 224 -4.02 9.23 -18.86
CA TRP A 224 -4.00 8.95 -17.42
C TRP A 224 -2.89 9.71 -16.71
N LEU A 225 -1.73 9.88 -17.36
CA LEU A 225 -0.60 10.66 -16.85
C LEU A 225 -0.43 11.94 -17.67
N ARG A 226 -0.22 13.08 -17.01
CA ARG A 226 0.16 14.36 -17.62
C ARG A 226 1.51 14.82 -17.08
N GLY A 227 2.27 15.54 -17.91
CA GLY A 227 3.53 16.15 -17.49
C GLY A 227 4.73 15.20 -17.33
N LEU A 228 4.56 13.88 -17.48
CA LEU A 228 5.65 12.91 -17.31
C LEU A 228 6.83 13.21 -18.26
N PRO A 229 8.05 13.48 -17.75
CA PRO A 229 9.19 13.80 -18.59
C PRO A 229 9.50 12.72 -19.64
N ALA A 230 9.76 13.13 -20.88
CA ALA A 230 9.99 12.20 -22.00
C ALA A 230 11.15 11.23 -21.74
N GLY A 231 12.22 11.68 -21.07
CA GLY A 231 13.32 10.81 -20.65
C GLY A 231 12.85 9.66 -19.76
N VAL A 232 12.01 9.96 -18.76
CA VAL A 232 11.50 8.96 -17.82
C VAL A 232 10.63 7.91 -18.51
N GLN A 233 9.84 8.29 -19.52
CA GLN A 233 8.98 7.37 -20.29
C GLN A 233 9.77 6.28 -21.05
N ALA A 234 11.05 6.53 -21.31
CA ALA A 234 11.94 5.60 -21.99
C ALA A 234 12.96 4.93 -21.06
N SER A 235 13.03 5.36 -19.80
CA SER A 235 14.01 4.88 -18.81
C SER A 235 13.57 3.59 -18.10
N ASP A 236 14.57 2.92 -17.54
CA ASP A 236 14.46 1.80 -16.61
C ASP A 236 15.51 1.98 -15.50
N ILE A 237 15.52 1.10 -14.50
CA ILE A 237 16.60 1.03 -13.52
C ILE A 237 17.92 0.78 -14.25
N GLU A 238 18.90 1.66 -14.03
CA GLU A 238 20.26 1.49 -14.53
C GLU A 238 20.92 0.32 -13.77
N ALA A 239 21.32 -0.72 -14.51
CA ALA A 239 21.96 -1.91 -13.97
C ALA A 239 22.94 -2.49 -14.99
N ARG A 240 24.06 -3.04 -14.52
CA ARG A 240 25.12 -3.63 -15.37
C ARG A 240 24.78 -5.04 -15.84
N THR A 241 23.99 -5.75 -15.05
CA THR A 241 23.60 -7.14 -15.31
C THR A 241 22.10 -7.32 -15.06
N PRO A 242 21.48 -8.36 -15.62
CA PRO A 242 20.11 -8.74 -15.26
C PRO A 242 19.94 -9.07 -13.77
N VAL A 243 20.98 -9.60 -13.11
CA VAL A 243 20.96 -9.94 -11.69
C VAL A 243 20.98 -8.66 -10.83
N GLU A 244 21.78 -7.67 -11.18
CA GLU A 244 21.75 -6.34 -10.55
C GLU A 244 20.41 -5.64 -10.76
N HIS A 245 19.82 -5.74 -11.96
CA HIS A 245 18.49 -5.19 -12.23
C HIS A 245 17.42 -5.82 -11.33
N ALA A 246 17.42 -7.16 -11.23
CA ALA A 246 16.51 -7.89 -10.35
C ALA A 246 16.73 -7.52 -8.88
N ALA A 247 17.97 -7.36 -8.44
CA ALA A 247 18.29 -7.00 -7.06
C ALA A 247 17.81 -5.58 -6.71
N LEU A 248 18.17 -4.59 -7.52
CA LEU A 248 17.76 -3.19 -7.32
C LEU A 248 16.24 -3.03 -7.41
N GLY A 249 15.60 -3.74 -8.33
CA GLY A 249 14.16 -3.80 -8.46
C GLY A 249 13.48 -4.40 -7.22
N TYR A 250 14.00 -5.52 -6.70
CA TYR A 250 13.49 -6.12 -5.47
C TYR A 250 13.60 -5.17 -4.28
N LEU A 251 14.76 -4.54 -4.08
CA LEU A 251 14.98 -3.56 -3.01
C LEU A 251 14.03 -2.36 -3.14
N HIS A 252 13.74 -1.91 -4.37
CA HIS A 252 12.73 -0.86 -4.61
C HIS A 252 11.32 -1.30 -4.17
N GLY A 253 10.87 -2.47 -4.65
CA GLY A 253 9.51 -2.96 -4.45
C GLY A 253 9.22 -3.48 -3.03
N ASN A 254 10.26 -3.80 -2.26
CA ASN A 254 10.10 -4.49 -0.96
C ASN A 254 10.71 -3.73 0.23
N CYS A 255 11.61 -2.78 -0.02
CA CYS A 255 12.36 -2.13 1.06
C CYS A 255 12.30 -0.60 0.98
N ALA A 256 12.31 -0.03 -0.24
CA ALA A 256 12.38 1.41 -0.43
C ALA A 256 11.17 2.18 0.11
N HIS A 257 10.03 1.53 0.34
CA HIS A 257 8.89 2.18 0.99
C HIS A 257 9.28 2.75 2.36
N CYS A 258 10.04 1.99 3.15
CA CYS A 258 10.53 2.42 4.46
C CYS A 258 11.95 3.01 4.40
N HIS A 259 12.77 2.55 3.46
CA HIS A 259 14.16 2.99 3.25
C HIS A 259 14.27 3.88 2.01
N ASN A 260 13.77 5.11 2.08
CA ASN A 260 13.78 6.09 0.97
C ASN A 260 14.69 7.31 1.25
N GLY A 261 15.59 7.19 2.23
CA GLY A 261 16.46 8.27 2.68
C GLY A 261 15.82 9.25 3.66
N SER A 262 14.51 9.18 3.93
CA SER A 262 13.87 9.99 4.97
C SER A 262 14.21 9.45 6.37
N PRO A 263 14.75 10.28 7.28
CA PRO A 263 15.07 9.86 8.65
C PRO A 263 13.82 9.69 9.53
N GLN A 264 12.63 10.05 9.03
CA GLN A 264 11.43 10.26 9.84
C GLN A 264 10.82 8.97 10.42
N ARG A 265 11.17 7.77 9.92
CA ARG A 265 10.52 6.52 10.35
C ARG A 265 11.43 5.32 10.57
N VAL A 266 12.58 5.24 9.91
CA VAL A 266 13.55 4.17 10.17
C VAL A 266 14.86 4.81 10.62
N PRO A 267 15.43 4.43 11.77
CA PRO A 267 16.63 5.06 12.32
C PRO A 267 17.92 4.60 11.60
N VAL A 268 17.87 4.44 10.28
CA VAL A 268 18.97 4.01 9.41
C VAL A 268 19.01 4.94 8.20
N GLN A 269 20.19 5.48 7.89
CA GLN A 269 20.40 6.29 6.68
C GLN A 269 20.57 5.36 5.46
N LEU A 270 19.45 4.85 4.96
CA LEU A 270 19.41 3.96 3.81
C LEU A 270 18.35 4.43 2.83
N ASP A 271 18.74 4.61 1.57
CA ASP A 271 17.85 5.01 0.48
C ASP A 271 17.91 3.98 -0.64
N LEU A 272 16.96 3.05 -0.64
CA LEU A 272 16.82 1.98 -1.64
C LEU A 272 15.91 2.40 -2.81
N GLN A 273 15.44 3.65 -2.82
CA GLN A 273 14.55 4.12 -3.87
C GLN A 273 15.32 4.34 -5.17
N GLN A 274 15.05 3.46 -6.13
CA GLN A 274 15.41 3.68 -7.54
C GLN A 274 14.63 4.88 -8.10
N ARG A 275 15.28 5.67 -8.95
CA ARG A 275 14.73 6.87 -9.58
C ARG A 275 15.11 6.85 -11.05
N LEU A 276 14.20 7.22 -11.93
CA LEU A 276 14.41 7.17 -13.39
C LEU A 276 14.93 8.49 -13.97
N HIS A 277 15.44 9.37 -13.11
CA HIS A 277 16.00 10.67 -13.48
C HIS A 277 17.52 10.60 -13.65
N PRO A 278 18.06 11.14 -14.77
CA PRO A 278 19.50 11.19 -15.00
C PRO A 278 20.28 11.80 -13.84
N GLY A 279 21.31 11.09 -13.36
CA GLY A 279 22.23 11.55 -12.32
C GLY A 279 21.80 11.24 -10.89
N ARG A 280 20.61 10.65 -10.69
CA ARG A 280 20.11 10.20 -9.37
C ARG A 280 20.11 8.68 -9.20
N GLU A 281 20.46 7.92 -10.25
CA GLU A 281 20.31 6.46 -10.28
C GLU A 281 21.17 5.70 -9.23
N GLN A 282 22.26 6.27 -8.72
CA GLN A 282 23.24 5.52 -7.90
C GLN A 282 23.12 5.71 -6.38
N MET A 283 22.09 6.42 -5.87
CA MET A 283 21.98 6.65 -4.41
C MET A 283 21.79 5.35 -3.62
N ALA A 284 21.03 4.40 -4.18
CA ALA A 284 20.83 3.09 -3.57
C ALA A 284 22.13 2.32 -3.38
N LEU A 285 22.93 2.21 -4.44
CA LEU A 285 24.24 1.57 -4.36
C LEU A 285 25.16 2.26 -3.34
N ARG A 286 25.19 3.60 -3.33
CA ARG A 286 26.03 4.35 -2.38
C ARG A 286 25.65 4.07 -0.92
N THR A 287 24.36 4.08 -0.60
CA THR A 287 23.91 3.88 0.79
C THR A 287 24.01 2.43 1.24
N LEU A 288 23.91 1.46 0.32
CA LEU A 288 24.12 0.03 0.60
C LEU A 288 25.56 -0.33 0.99
N LEU A 289 26.54 0.47 0.56
CA LEU A 289 27.94 0.31 0.94
C LEU A 289 28.29 1.00 2.28
N GLY A 290 27.27 1.50 2.99
CA GLY A 290 27.42 2.03 4.34
C GLY A 290 27.33 0.97 5.43
N GLU A 291 27.26 1.43 6.66
CA GLU A 291 27.12 0.59 7.85
C GLU A 291 25.69 0.55 8.38
N SER A 292 25.26 -0.63 8.79
CA SER A 292 24.06 -0.84 9.57
C SER A 292 24.29 -0.38 11.01
N ARG A 293 23.22 -0.03 11.71
CA ARG A 293 23.24 0.09 13.19
C ARG A 293 22.91 -1.22 13.89
N PHE A 294 22.39 -2.20 13.15
CA PHE A 294 22.17 -3.53 13.67
C PHE A 294 23.52 -4.20 13.97
N ARG A 295 23.61 -4.81 15.15
CA ARG A 295 24.76 -5.61 15.58
C ARG A 295 24.22 -6.96 16.00
N GLU A 296 24.62 -8.00 15.27
CA GLU A 296 24.33 -9.38 15.67
C GLU A 296 25.41 -9.85 16.64
N ALA A 297 25.03 -10.60 17.67
CA ALA A 297 25.99 -11.16 18.61
C ALA A 297 26.94 -12.12 17.88
N GLY A 298 28.25 -11.89 17.98
CA GLY A 298 29.27 -12.69 17.30
C GLY A 298 29.60 -12.27 15.87
N ARG A 299 29.05 -11.15 15.38
CA ARG A 299 29.40 -10.56 14.08
C ARG A 299 30.33 -9.36 14.26
N ASP A 300 31.47 -9.39 13.58
CA ASP A 300 32.46 -8.29 13.61
C ASP A 300 32.11 -7.16 12.63
N SER A 301 31.43 -7.47 11.53
CA SER A 301 31.09 -6.49 10.48
C SER A 301 29.77 -5.77 10.75
N ALA A 302 29.81 -4.45 10.63
CA ALA A 302 28.64 -3.58 10.61
C ALA A 302 28.09 -3.33 9.21
N ALA A 303 28.78 -3.75 8.15
CA ALA A 303 28.46 -3.35 6.78
C ALA A 303 27.05 -3.84 6.37
N ILE A 304 26.28 -2.97 5.73
CA ILE A 304 24.96 -3.34 5.19
C ILE A 304 25.16 -4.41 4.11
N VAL A 305 26.11 -4.16 3.21
CA VAL A 305 26.59 -5.09 2.19
C VAL A 305 28.12 -5.06 2.14
N VAL A 306 28.71 -6.24 2.02
CA VAL A 306 30.14 -6.44 1.75
C VAL A 306 30.27 -7.00 0.33
N PRO A 307 30.72 -6.18 -0.65
CA PRO A 307 31.05 -6.64 -2.00
C PRO A 307 31.85 -7.96 -2.01
N GLY A 308 31.42 -8.93 -2.81
CA GLY A 308 32.04 -10.25 -2.90
C GLY A 308 31.76 -11.22 -1.75
N HIS A 309 31.08 -10.78 -0.69
CA HIS A 309 30.91 -11.56 0.55
C HIS A 309 29.47 -11.44 1.13
N ALA A 310 28.44 -12.03 0.50
CA ALA A 310 27.09 -11.98 1.07
C ALA A 310 26.96 -12.59 2.47
N ALA A 311 27.74 -13.63 2.79
CA ALA A 311 27.73 -14.22 4.12
C ALA A 311 28.11 -13.20 5.21
N ASP A 312 28.88 -12.18 4.84
CA ASP A 312 29.33 -11.12 5.72
C ASP A 312 28.44 -9.87 5.69
N SER A 313 27.34 -9.91 4.93
CA SER A 313 26.45 -8.78 4.68
C SER A 313 25.20 -8.81 5.57
N VAL A 314 25.01 -7.77 6.38
CA VAL A 314 23.85 -7.63 7.28
C VAL A 314 22.51 -7.70 6.53
N LEU A 315 22.45 -7.21 5.29
CA LEU A 315 21.25 -7.29 4.43
C LEU A 315 20.74 -8.73 4.31
N VAL A 316 21.63 -9.68 4.02
CA VAL A 316 21.28 -11.08 3.75
C VAL A 316 20.83 -11.80 5.01
N ASP A 317 21.47 -11.54 6.15
CA ASP A 317 21.05 -12.12 7.43
C ASP A 317 19.67 -11.66 7.85
N ARG A 318 19.41 -10.35 7.72
CA ARG A 318 18.10 -9.79 8.10
C ARG A 318 17.00 -10.28 7.17
N MET A 319 17.26 -10.44 5.87
CA MET A 319 16.30 -11.03 4.93
C MET A 319 16.03 -12.52 5.21
N ARG A 320 17.03 -13.28 5.66
CA ARG A 320 16.89 -14.71 6.01
C ARG A 320 16.21 -14.94 7.35
N SER A 321 16.36 -14.01 8.28
CA SER A 321 15.88 -14.21 9.65
C SER A 321 14.36 -14.31 9.72
N THR A 322 13.85 -15.24 10.54
CA THR A 322 12.44 -15.32 10.92
C THR A 322 12.16 -14.66 12.27
N ASN A 323 13.20 -14.30 13.02
CA ASN A 323 13.08 -13.68 14.33
C ASN A 323 12.51 -12.25 14.18
N PRO A 324 11.33 -11.95 14.76
CA PRO A 324 10.67 -10.64 14.63
C PRO A 324 11.53 -9.42 15.01
N MET A 325 12.54 -9.60 15.86
CA MET A 325 13.44 -8.53 16.30
C MET A 325 14.56 -8.22 15.30
N THR A 326 14.82 -9.12 14.35
CA THR A 326 15.97 -9.04 13.44
C THR A 326 15.58 -9.10 11.97
N ARG A 327 14.46 -9.74 11.64
CA ARG A 327 14.00 -9.92 10.27
C ARG A 327 13.73 -8.61 9.56
N MET A 328 13.93 -8.62 8.24
CA MET A 328 13.48 -7.58 7.34
C MET A 328 12.81 -8.19 6.10
N PRO A 329 11.70 -7.60 5.60
CA PRO A 329 10.95 -6.52 6.24
C PRO A 329 10.25 -6.97 7.53
N PRO A 330 9.95 -6.05 8.48
CA PRO A 330 9.34 -6.42 9.75
C PRO A 330 7.83 -6.64 9.64
N LEU A 331 7.22 -6.09 8.58
CA LEU A 331 5.80 -6.12 8.27
C LEU A 331 5.52 -6.95 7.01
N ALA A 332 4.27 -7.36 6.84
CA ALA A 332 3.72 -8.06 5.67
C ALA A 332 4.27 -9.47 5.36
N THR A 333 5.32 -9.92 6.06
CA THR A 333 5.90 -11.25 5.86
C THR A 333 6.30 -11.89 7.19
N ILE A 334 6.25 -13.21 7.24
CA ILE A 334 6.79 -14.04 8.34
C ILE A 334 7.75 -15.12 7.87
N VAL A 335 7.86 -15.36 6.56
CA VAL A 335 8.80 -16.31 5.97
C VAL A 335 9.77 -15.63 5.00
N PRO A 336 11.02 -16.09 4.90
CA PRO A 336 11.97 -15.53 3.95
C PRO A 336 11.50 -15.71 2.50
N ASP A 337 11.89 -14.77 1.63
CA ASP A 337 11.81 -14.94 0.18
C ASP A 337 13.12 -15.59 -0.30
N ASP A 338 13.13 -16.92 -0.40
CA ASP A 338 14.33 -17.68 -0.78
C ASP A 338 14.81 -17.35 -2.20
N ALA A 339 13.90 -17.03 -3.12
CA ALA A 339 14.25 -16.64 -4.48
C ALA A 339 14.95 -15.27 -4.49
N ALA A 340 14.40 -14.30 -3.75
CA ALA A 340 15.05 -13.00 -3.60
C ALA A 340 16.38 -13.09 -2.85
N LEU A 341 16.48 -13.95 -1.84
CA LEU A 341 17.75 -14.23 -1.15
C LEU A 341 18.81 -14.77 -2.09
N ALA A 342 18.45 -15.69 -3.00
CA ALA A 342 19.36 -16.20 -4.02
C ALA A 342 19.83 -15.09 -4.97
N VAL A 343 18.92 -14.20 -5.41
CA VAL A 343 19.28 -13.04 -6.24
C VAL A 343 20.22 -12.10 -5.49
N MET A 344 19.93 -11.76 -4.22
CA MET A 344 20.79 -10.88 -3.42
C MET A 344 22.18 -11.45 -3.24
N ARG A 345 22.30 -12.74 -2.92
CA ARG A 345 23.61 -13.41 -2.80
C ARG A 345 24.35 -13.38 -4.13
N SER A 346 23.71 -13.82 -5.22
CA SER A 346 24.36 -13.80 -6.53
C SER A 346 24.86 -12.40 -6.91
N TRP A 347 24.04 -11.38 -6.67
CA TRP A 347 24.38 -9.99 -6.96
C TRP A 347 25.56 -9.48 -6.11
N ILE A 348 25.55 -9.74 -4.80
CA ILE A 348 26.62 -9.29 -3.90
C ILE A 348 27.94 -9.97 -4.22
N GLU A 349 27.92 -11.28 -4.51
CA GLU A 349 29.11 -12.08 -4.76
C GLU A 349 29.77 -11.74 -6.10
N GLN A 350 28.96 -11.49 -7.13
CA GLN A 350 29.43 -11.52 -8.52
C GLN A 350 29.43 -10.14 -9.18
N ASP A 351 28.44 -9.30 -8.87
CA ASP A 351 28.18 -8.09 -9.64
C ASP A 351 28.51 -6.83 -8.85
N LEU A 352 28.29 -6.81 -7.54
CA LEU A 352 28.52 -5.63 -6.72
C LEU A 352 30.02 -5.41 -6.53
N VAL A 353 30.59 -4.50 -7.33
CA VAL A 353 32.01 -4.15 -7.29
C VAL A 353 32.25 -3.04 -6.27
N ASN A 354 33.33 -3.13 -5.51
CA ASN A 354 33.77 -2.06 -4.63
C ASN A 354 34.04 -0.79 -5.45
N PRO A 355 33.46 0.39 -5.13
CA PRO A 355 33.71 1.62 -5.86
C PRO A 355 35.19 1.99 -5.97
N LYS A 356 36.04 1.52 -5.04
CA LYS A 356 37.50 1.71 -5.07
C LYS A 356 38.20 0.91 -6.19
N GLU A 357 37.52 -0.08 -6.76
CA GLU A 357 38.02 -0.95 -7.83
C GLU A 357 37.41 -0.62 -9.20
N ARG A 358 36.64 0.48 -9.32
CA ARG A 358 36.16 0.95 -10.63
C ARG A 358 37.36 1.37 -11.50
N PRO A 359 37.54 0.77 -12.70
CA PRO A 359 38.39 1.38 -13.72
C PRO A 359 37.82 2.78 -14.03
N ARG A 360 38.71 3.78 -14.14
CA ARG A 360 38.32 5.16 -14.47
C ARG A 360 37.74 5.28 -15.87
#